data_AF-T2HPB1-F1
#
_entry.id   AF-T2HPB1-F1
#
_cell.length_a   1.000
_cell.length_b   1.000
_cell.length_c   1.000
_cell.angle_alpha   90.00
_cell.angle_beta   90.00
_cell.angle_gamma   90.00
#
_symmetry.space_group_name_H-M   'P 1'
#
loop_
_entity.id
_entity.type
_entity.pdbx_description
1 polymer ?
#
loop_
_entity_poly.entity_id
_entity_poly.type
_entity_poly.pdbx_seq_one_letter_code
_entity_poly.pdbx_strand_id
1 'polypeptide(L)'
;EECDCGSPATCRYPCCDAATCKLHSWVECESGECCEQCRFRTAGTECRARRSECDIAESCTGHSADCPTDRFHRNGQPCLHNFGYCYNGNCPIMYHQCYALWGANATVAKDSCFEDNQKGNDYGYCRKENGRKIPCEPQDVKCGRLYCSLGNQLPCRFFYTPTDENIGMVDTGTKCGDKKVCSNRQCV
;
A
#
# COMPACT_ATOMS: atom_id res chain seq x y z
N GLU A 1 14.65 38.30 -2.25
CA GLU A 1 13.62 37.78 -3.15
C GLU A 1 12.93 36.64 -2.43
N GLU A 2 11.60 36.71 -2.34
CA GLU A 2 10.75 35.67 -1.73
C GLU A 2 9.96 34.92 -2.80
N CYS A 3 9.74 35.54 -3.96
CA CYS A 3 9.14 34.94 -5.14
C CYS A 3 9.65 35.64 -6.41
N ASP A 4 9.66 34.92 -7.53
CA ASP A 4 9.95 35.46 -8.87
C ASP A 4 8.92 34.91 -9.86
N CYS A 5 8.31 35.80 -10.64
CA CYS A 5 7.41 35.46 -11.73
C CYS A 5 7.73 36.25 -13.01
N GLY A 6 8.94 36.79 -13.10
CA GLY A 6 9.39 37.68 -14.17
C GLY A 6 8.83 39.10 -14.05
N SER A 7 8.83 39.83 -15.17
CA SER A 7 8.40 41.23 -15.19
C SER A 7 6.93 41.42 -14.78
N PRO A 8 6.54 42.60 -14.26
CA PRO A 8 5.13 42.92 -13.98
C PRO A 8 4.18 42.74 -15.17
N ALA A 9 4.68 42.88 -16.40
CA ALA A 9 3.87 42.68 -17.61
C ALA A 9 3.58 41.20 -17.92
N THR A 10 4.38 40.28 -17.38
CA THR A 10 4.34 38.84 -17.71
C THR A 10 3.99 37.96 -16.53
N CYS A 11 4.07 38.47 -15.30
CA CYS A 11 3.79 37.71 -14.10
C CYS A 11 2.35 37.21 -14.07
N ARG A 12 2.18 35.89 -13.94
CA ARG A 12 0.88 35.23 -13.76
C ARG A 12 0.74 34.55 -12.41
N TYR A 13 1.75 34.65 -11.55
CA TYR A 13 1.72 34.05 -10.22
C TYR A 13 1.04 35.02 -9.25
N PRO A 14 -0.23 34.78 -8.86
CA PRO A 14 -1.05 35.76 -8.16
C PRO A 14 -0.54 36.07 -6.74
N CYS A 15 0.36 35.26 -6.21
CA CYS A 15 0.93 35.42 -4.87
C CYS A 15 2.08 36.42 -4.85
N CYS A 16 2.65 36.75 -6.01
CA CYS A 16 3.91 37.46 -6.11
C CYS A 16 3.75 38.87 -6.66
N ASP A 17 4.27 39.83 -5.92
CA ASP A 17 4.51 41.17 -6.43
C ASP A 17 5.79 41.17 -7.29
N ALA A 18 5.61 41.10 -8.61
CA ALA A 18 6.68 41.11 -9.59
C ALA A 18 7.57 42.37 -9.56
N ALA A 19 7.09 43.49 -9.03
CA ALA A 19 7.91 44.71 -8.95
C ALA A 19 8.90 44.68 -7.79
N THR A 20 8.54 43.99 -6.70
CA THR A 20 9.34 43.92 -5.47
C THR A 20 9.99 42.56 -5.24
N CYS A 21 9.59 41.55 -6.03
CA CYS A 21 10.01 40.14 -5.88
C CYS A 21 9.71 39.61 -4.46
N LYS A 22 8.53 39.99 -3.95
CA LYS A 22 8.02 39.62 -2.62
C LYS A 22 6.62 39.06 -2.68
N LEU A 23 6.28 38.19 -1.74
CA LEU A 23 4.91 37.72 -1.60
C LEU A 23 4.00 38.84 -1.10
N HIS A 24 2.75 38.83 -1.54
CA HIS A 24 1.77 39.75 -0.97
C HIS A 24 1.48 39.40 0.50
N SER A 25 1.16 40.42 1.31
CA SER A 25 0.91 40.24 2.75
C SER A 25 -0.31 39.37 3.10
N TRP A 26 -1.17 39.06 2.13
CA TRP A 26 -2.35 38.21 2.29
C TRP A 26 -2.10 36.75 1.92
N VAL A 27 -0.91 36.41 1.43
CA VAL A 27 -0.53 35.03 1.11
C VAL A 27 -0.49 34.21 2.40
N GLU A 28 -1.26 33.11 2.43
CA GLU A 28 -1.32 32.19 3.56
C GLU A 28 -0.50 30.92 3.30
N CYS A 29 -0.31 30.55 2.04
CA CYS A 29 0.45 29.38 1.63
C CYS A 29 1.03 29.57 0.21
N GLU A 30 2.09 28.82 -0.10
CA GLU A 30 2.73 28.82 -1.43
C GLU A 30 2.55 27.48 -2.16
N SER A 31 2.59 26.37 -1.42
CA SER A 31 2.50 25.01 -1.93
C SER A 31 1.84 24.07 -0.90
N GLY A 32 1.44 22.87 -1.32
CA GLY A 32 0.74 21.87 -0.50
C GLY A 32 -0.63 21.48 -1.09
N GLU A 33 -1.13 20.27 -0.82
CA GLU A 33 -2.40 19.80 -1.42
C GLU A 33 -3.64 20.58 -0.95
N CYS A 34 -3.50 21.31 0.15
CA CYS A 34 -4.50 22.21 0.71
C CYS A 34 -4.18 23.69 0.46
N CYS A 35 -3.30 24.00 -0.49
CA CYS A 35 -3.06 25.37 -0.95
C CYS A 35 -3.69 25.61 -2.32
N GLU A 36 -4.53 26.64 -2.42
CA GLU A 36 -5.17 27.03 -3.68
C GLU A 36 -5.17 28.54 -3.79
N GLN A 37 -4.60 29.08 -4.88
CA GLN A 37 -4.50 30.52 -5.12
C GLN A 37 -3.92 31.29 -3.91
N CYS A 38 -2.83 30.77 -3.36
CA CYS A 38 -2.10 31.33 -2.21
C CYS A 38 -2.89 31.39 -0.90
N ARG A 39 -4.03 30.69 -0.82
CA ARG A 39 -4.89 30.62 0.35
C ARG A 39 -5.12 29.17 0.77
N PHE A 40 -5.43 28.98 2.04
CA PHE A 40 -5.82 27.65 2.50
C PHE A 40 -7.15 27.25 1.86
N ARG A 41 -7.22 26.03 1.34
CA ARG A 41 -8.48 25.43 0.87
C ARG A 41 -9.45 25.31 2.04
N THR A 42 -10.74 25.46 1.76
CA THR A 42 -11.78 25.46 2.81
C THR A 42 -11.75 24.19 3.64
N ALA A 43 -12.03 24.30 4.94
CA ALA A 43 -12.09 23.15 5.83
C ALA A 43 -13.09 22.11 5.30
N GLY A 44 -12.67 20.83 5.27
CA GLY A 44 -13.49 19.75 4.71
C GLY A 44 -13.26 19.46 3.23
N THR A 45 -12.48 20.29 2.51
CA THR A 45 -12.09 19.99 1.12
C THR A 45 -11.22 18.74 1.08
N GLU A 46 -11.60 17.71 0.32
CA GLU A 46 -10.79 16.49 0.20
C GLU A 46 -9.43 16.82 -0.43
N CYS A 47 -8.35 16.40 0.23
CA CYS A 47 -6.98 16.50 -0.25
C CYS A 47 -6.36 15.13 -0.54
N ARG A 48 -6.91 14.07 0.05
CA ARG A 48 -6.52 12.69 -0.28
C ARG A 48 -7.74 11.77 -0.27
N ALA A 49 -8.05 11.19 -1.43
CA ALA A 49 -9.10 10.21 -1.57
C ALA A 49 -8.71 8.89 -0.90
N ARG A 50 -9.69 8.18 -0.33
CA ARG A 50 -9.51 6.80 0.16
C ARG A 50 -9.14 5.84 -0.98
N ARG A 51 -8.16 4.98 -0.75
CA ARG A 51 -7.68 3.98 -1.73
C ARG A 51 -8.36 2.62 -1.59
N SER A 52 -8.89 2.31 -0.41
CA SER A 52 -9.62 1.08 -0.14
C SER A 52 -10.72 1.29 0.90
N GLU A 53 -11.42 0.24 1.32
CA GLU A 53 -12.32 0.30 2.50
C GLU A 53 -11.60 0.32 3.84
N CYS A 54 -10.29 0.05 3.84
CA CYS A 54 -9.42 0.10 5.00
C CYS A 54 -8.73 1.47 5.15
N ASP A 55 -9.02 2.41 4.25
CA ASP A 55 -8.37 3.72 4.16
C ASP A 55 -9.38 4.85 4.46
N ILE A 56 -8.96 5.90 5.15
CA ILE A 56 -9.80 7.02 5.58
C ILE A 56 -9.43 8.25 4.74
N ALA A 57 -10.34 8.79 3.92
CA ALA A 57 -10.03 10.01 3.17
C ALA A 57 -9.70 11.20 4.10
N GLU A 58 -8.72 12.03 3.70
CA GLU A 58 -8.34 13.23 4.43
C GLU A 58 -8.86 14.49 3.76
N SER A 59 -9.20 15.45 4.62
CA SER A 59 -9.70 16.74 4.24
C SER A 59 -8.84 17.85 4.83
N CYS A 60 -8.69 18.92 4.06
CA CYS A 60 -8.03 20.15 4.48
C CYS A 60 -8.64 20.70 5.76
N THR A 61 -7.79 21.26 6.61
CA THR A 61 -8.20 21.81 7.91
C THR A 61 -8.73 23.24 7.82
N GLY A 62 -8.49 23.92 6.69
CA GLY A 62 -8.81 25.35 6.49
C GLY A 62 -7.79 26.32 7.06
N HIS A 63 -6.72 25.84 7.67
CA HIS A 63 -5.67 26.67 8.30
C HIS A 63 -4.25 26.09 8.13
N SER A 64 -4.11 25.14 7.22
CA SER A 64 -2.84 24.49 6.86
C SER A 64 -2.82 24.23 5.36
N ALA A 65 -1.65 24.37 4.75
CA ALA A 65 -1.41 24.08 3.33
C ALA A 65 -1.18 22.58 3.08
N ASP A 66 -0.71 21.87 4.10
CA ASP A 66 -0.47 20.42 4.03
C ASP A 66 -1.77 19.65 4.25
N CYS A 67 -1.96 18.58 3.48
CA CYS A 67 -2.98 17.59 3.79
C CYS A 67 -2.62 16.90 5.13
N PRO A 68 -3.60 16.61 6.00
CA PRO A 68 -3.35 15.87 7.22
C PRO A 68 -2.66 14.52 6.95
N THR A 69 -1.93 14.01 7.95
CA THR A 69 -1.26 12.70 7.85
C THR A 69 -2.24 11.61 7.44
N ASP A 70 -1.80 10.73 6.53
CA ASP A 70 -2.56 9.59 6.03
C ASP A 70 -3.00 8.64 7.17
N ARG A 71 -4.32 8.47 7.35
CA ARG A 71 -4.90 7.63 8.39
C ARG A 71 -5.65 6.44 7.81
N PHE A 72 -5.59 5.34 8.55
CA PHE A 72 -6.21 4.09 8.16
C PHE A 72 -7.23 3.63 9.19
N HIS A 73 -8.17 2.79 8.74
CA HIS A 73 -8.94 1.97 9.65
C HIS A 73 -8.03 1.02 10.43
N ARG A 74 -8.50 0.60 11.60
CA ARG A 74 -7.69 -0.22 12.52
C ARG A 74 -7.28 -1.53 11.84
N ASN A 75 -6.00 -1.89 11.99
CA ASN A 75 -5.51 -3.20 11.56
C ASN A 75 -6.36 -4.33 12.21
N GLY A 76 -6.74 -5.33 11.42
CA GLY A 76 -7.60 -6.44 11.87
C GLY A 76 -9.10 -6.24 11.64
N GLN A 77 -9.54 -5.06 11.17
CA GLN A 77 -10.95 -4.86 10.78
C GLN A 77 -11.29 -5.75 9.57
N PRO A 78 -12.38 -6.54 9.57
CA PRO A 78 -12.77 -7.33 8.40
C PRO A 78 -13.00 -6.45 7.17
N CYS A 79 -12.53 -6.91 6.02
CA CYS A 79 -12.66 -6.21 4.74
C CYS A 79 -12.96 -7.21 3.61
N LEU A 80 -13.43 -6.69 2.48
CA LEU A 80 -13.87 -7.40 1.28
C LEU A 80 -14.83 -8.52 1.66
N HIS A 81 -15.97 -8.19 2.30
CA HIS A 81 -16.93 -9.19 2.75
C HIS A 81 -16.31 -10.34 3.58
N ASN A 82 -15.35 -10.02 4.45
CA ASN A 82 -14.61 -10.96 5.31
C ASN A 82 -13.63 -11.91 4.58
N PHE A 83 -13.28 -11.61 3.32
CA PHE A 83 -12.17 -12.28 2.63
C PHE A 83 -10.80 -11.88 3.17
N GLY A 84 -10.68 -10.72 3.82
CA GLY A 84 -9.42 -10.24 4.41
C GLY A 84 -9.63 -9.46 5.70
N TYR A 85 -8.52 -8.94 6.21
CA TYR A 85 -8.48 -8.01 7.33
C TYR A 85 -7.63 -6.80 6.96
N CYS A 86 -8.03 -5.62 7.41
CA CYS A 86 -7.32 -4.38 7.13
C CYS A 86 -5.89 -4.44 7.68
N TYR A 87 -4.95 -3.98 6.87
CA TYR A 87 -3.55 -3.84 7.22
C TYR A 87 -2.97 -2.62 6.52
N ASN A 88 -2.61 -1.59 7.30
CA ASN A 88 -2.00 -0.34 6.84
C ASN A 88 -2.72 0.26 5.62
N GLY A 89 -4.03 0.49 5.76
CA GLY A 89 -4.84 1.14 4.71
C GLY A 89 -5.30 0.22 3.59
N ASN A 90 -4.89 -1.05 3.58
CA ASN A 90 -5.21 -2.01 2.52
C ASN A 90 -5.93 -3.25 3.05
N CYS A 91 -6.53 -4.02 2.15
CA CYS A 91 -7.11 -5.33 2.42
C CYS A 91 -6.31 -6.43 1.69
N PRO A 92 -5.15 -6.87 2.21
CA PRO A 92 -4.34 -7.87 1.54
C PRO A 92 -5.05 -9.23 1.53
N ILE A 93 -5.28 -9.76 0.33
CA ILE A 93 -5.82 -11.11 0.11
C ILE A 93 -4.99 -11.84 -0.93
N MET A 94 -4.86 -13.16 -0.78
CA MET A 94 -4.06 -14.00 -1.69
C MET A 94 -4.55 -13.91 -3.15
N TYR A 95 -5.85 -13.72 -3.37
CA TYR A 95 -6.42 -13.59 -4.71
C TYR A 95 -5.85 -12.38 -5.48
N HIS A 96 -5.85 -11.20 -4.86
CA HIS A 96 -5.29 -9.98 -5.47
C HIS A 96 -3.77 -10.09 -5.70
N GLN A 97 -3.05 -10.78 -4.80
CA GLN A 97 -1.62 -11.05 -5.01
C GLN A 97 -1.39 -11.97 -6.21
N CYS A 98 -2.20 -13.02 -6.37
CA CYS A 98 -2.14 -13.89 -7.55
C CYS A 98 -2.47 -13.12 -8.84
N TYR A 99 -3.50 -12.28 -8.81
CA TYR A 99 -3.84 -11.40 -9.92
C TYR A 99 -2.68 -10.45 -10.29
N ALA A 100 -2.04 -9.84 -9.31
CA ALA A 100 -0.92 -8.92 -9.56
C ALA A 100 0.30 -9.62 -10.18
N LEU A 101 0.55 -10.88 -9.82
CA LEU A 101 1.68 -11.66 -10.34
C LEU A 101 1.42 -12.27 -11.72
N TRP A 102 0.19 -12.68 -12.01
CA TRP A 102 -0.12 -13.56 -13.16
C TRP A 102 -1.31 -13.10 -14.02
N GLY A 103 -2.00 -12.03 -13.64
CA GLY A 103 -3.15 -11.46 -14.35
C GLY A 103 -4.50 -12.10 -14.02
N ALA A 104 -5.51 -11.73 -14.80
CA ALA A 104 -6.93 -11.99 -14.52
C ALA A 104 -7.34 -13.46 -14.32
N ASN A 105 -6.62 -14.40 -14.95
CA ASN A 105 -6.95 -15.83 -14.88
C ASN A 105 -6.37 -16.55 -13.66
N ALA A 106 -5.62 -15.83 -12.83
CA ALA A 106 -4.96 -16.40 -11.67
C ALA A 106 -5.90 -16.48 -10.47
N THR A 107 -5.93 -17.63 -9.82
CA THR A 107 -6.66 -17.85 -8.57
C THR A 107 -5.70 -18.36 -7.50
N VAL A 108 -6.15 -18.40 -6.24
CA VAL A 108 -5.35 -19.00 -5.16
C VAL A 108 -5.26 -20.50 -5.39
N ALA A 109 -4.07 -21.07 -5.27
CA ALA A 109 -3.88 -22.51 -5.40
C ALA A 109 -4.55 -23.29 -4.26
N LYS A 110 -4.73 -24.60 -4.46
CA LYS A 110 -5.21 -25.50 -3.41
C LYS A 110 -4.21 -25.54 -2.24
N ASP A 111 -4.72 -25.85 -1.05
CA ASP A 111 -3.93 -25.93 0.19
C ASP A 111 -2.73 -26.87 0.06
N SER A 112 -2.88 -27.99 -0.66
CA SER A 112 -1.80 -28.94 -0.93
C SER A 112 -0.56 -28.32 -1.58
N CYS A 113 -0.70 -27.21 -2.32
CA CYS A 113 0.45 -26.52 -2.91
C CYS A 113 1.28 -25.78 -1.87
N PHE A 114 0.65 -25.30 -0.78
CA PHE A 114 1.33 -24.56 0.28
C PHE A 114 2.14 -25.47 1.20
N GLU A 115 1.86 -26.78 1.22
CA GLU A 115 2.68 -27.79 1.92
C GLU A 115 4.16 -27.73 1.49
N ASP A 116 4.44 -27.32 0.25
CA ASP A 116 5.81 -27.12 -0.25
C ASP A 116 6.62 -26.10 0.56
N ASN A 117 5.96 -25.19 1.28
CA ASN A 117 6.64 -24.25 2.17
C ASN A 117 7.31 -24.91 3.38
N GLN A 118 6.99 -26.17 3.70
CA GLN A 118 7.66 -26.95 4.74
C GLN A 118 9.01 -27.52 4.27
N LYS A 119 9.34 -27.44 2.97
CA LYS A 119 10.60 -27.97 2.43
C LYS A 119 11.81 -27.16 2.87
N GLY A 120 11.66 -25.86 3.11
CA GLY A 120 12.78 -24.97 3.43
C GLY A 120 13.80 -24.86 2.30
N ASN A 121 13.36 -25.01 1.05
CA ASN A 121 14.21 -24.98 -0.13
C ASN A 121 14.29 -23.57 -0.73
N ASP A 122 14.74 -23.43 -1.97
CA ASP A 122 15.00 -22.11 -2.55
C ASP A 122 13.80 -21.18 -2.68
N TYR A 123 12.60 -21.74 -2.83
CA TYR A 123 11.38 -20.98 -3.05
C TYR A 123 10.32 -21.23 -1.97
N GLY A 124 10.25 -22.44 -1.43
CA GLY A 124 9.29 -22.88 -0.42
C GLY A 124 9.89 -22.80 0.98
N TYR A 125 9.68 -21.68 1.63
CA TYR A 125 10.12 -21.40 3.00
C TYR A 125 9.24 -20.30 3.61
N CYS A 126 9.34 -20.08 4.93
CA CYS A 126 8.62 -18.99 5.60
C CYS A 126 9.49 -17.75 5.74
N ARG A 127 10.66 -17.91 6.37
CA ARG A 127 11.55 -16.79 6.71
C ARG A 127 13.00 -17.12 6.42
N LYS A 128 13.85 -16.10 6.46
CA LYS A 128 15.29 -16.22 6.25
C LYS A 128 16.02 -15.66 7.46
N GLU A 129 16.86 -16.48 8.07
CA GLU A 129 17.66 -16.12 9.24
C GLU A 129 19.13 -16.31 8.88
N ASN A 130 19.93 -15.23 8.93
CA ASN A 130 21.37 -15.26 8.60
C ASN A 130 21.68 -15.93 7.25
N GLY A 131 20.86 -15.68 6.23
CA GLY A 131 21.01 -16.29 4.90
C GLY A 131 20.38 -17.67 4.74
N ARG A 132 20.06 -18.37 5.83
CA ARG A 132 19.42 -19.69 5.82
C ARG A 132 17.92 -19.57 5.65
N LYS A 133 17.35 -20.29 4.69
CA LYS A 133 15.90 -20.41 4.47
C LYS A 133 15.33 -21.38 5.52
N ILE A 134 14.34 -20.90 6.28
CA ILE A 134 13.70 -21.65 7.36
C ILE A 134 12.35 -22.15 6.87
N PRO A 135 12.10 -23.47 6.91
CA PRO A 135 10.80 -24.04 6.53
C PRO A 135 9.68 -23.46 7.39
N CYS A 136 8.46 -23.46 6.84
CA CYS A 136 7.28 -23.14 7.63
C CYS A 136 6.93 -24.28 8.58
N GLU A 137 6.38 -23.92 9.74
CA GLU A 137 5.59 -24.86 10.54
C GLU A 137 4.27 -25.20 9.81
N PRO A 138 3.62 -26.34 10.11
CA PRO A 138 2.37 -26.73 9.45
C PRO A 138 1.28 -25.66 9.51
N GLN A 139 1.15 -24.92 10.62
CA GLN A 139 0.18 -23.84 10.76
C GLN A 139 0.54 -22.56 9.97
N ASP A 140 1.81 -22.42 9.58
CA ASP A 140 2.35 -21.20 8.95
C ASP A 140 2.51 -21.33 7.43
N VAL A 141 2.18 -22.49 6.86
CA VAL A 141 2.36 -22.77 5.41
C VAL A 141 1.68 -21.75 4.49
N LYS A 142 0.63 -21.08 4.98
CA LYS A 142 -0.09 -20.01 4.28
C LYS A 142 0.60 -18.64 4.33
N CYS A 143 1.74 -18.52 5.01
CA CYS A 143 2.48 -17.26 5.19
C CYS A 143 3.91 -17.28 4.61
N GLY A 144 4.26 -18.36 3.90
CA GLY A 144 5.50 -18.50 3.13
C GLY A 144 5.34 -18.02 1.68
N ARG A 145 5.80 -18.83 0.72
CA ARG A 145 5.58 -18.61 -0.72
C ARG A 145 4.10 -18.62 -1.05
N LEU A 146 3.66 -17.66 -1.87
CA LEU A 146 2.32 -17.68 -2.45
C LEU A 146 2.27 -18.68 -3.61
N TYR A 147 1.24 -19.51 -3.60
CA TYR A 147 0.91 -20.41 -4.69
C TYR A 147 -0.41 -20.01 -5.33
N CYS A 148 -0.40 -19.90 -6.66
CA CYS A 148 -1.52 -19.54 -7.50
C CYS A 148 -1.84 -20.67 -8.49
N SER A 149 -3.08 -20.77 -8.90
CA SER A 149 -3.53 -21.66 -9.97
C SER A 149 -3.81 -20.85 -11.23
N LEU A 150 -3.18 -21.23 -12.35
CA LEU A 150 -3.44 -20.66 -13.69
C LEU A 150 -4.30 -21.62 -14.53
N GLY A 151 -5.17 -22.39 -13.87
CA GLY A 151 -5.94 -23.48 -14.45
C GLY A 151 -5.34 -24.85 -14.15
N ASN A 152 -6.05 -25.91 -14.56
CA ASN A 152 -5.74 -27.30 -14.17
C ASN A 152 -4.34 -27.77 -14.56
N GLN A 153 -3.74 -27.20 -15.62
CA GLN A 153 -2.41 -27.57 -16.10
C GLN A 153 -1.29 -26.98 -15.21
N LEU A 154 -1.56 -25.89 -14.49
CA LEU A 154 -0.59 -25.18 -13.66
C LEU A 154 -1.20 -24.87 -12.26
N PRO A 155 -1.46 -25.91 -11.45
CA PRO A 155 -2.25 -25.78 -10.21
C PRO A 155 -1.47 -25.17 -9.03
N CYS A 156 -0.14 -25.27 -9.02
CA CYS A 156 0.74 -24.82 -7.93
C CYS A 156 1.82 -23.86 -8.46
N ARG A 157 1.41 -22.84 -9.22
CA ARG A 157 2.34 -21.85 -9.76
C ARG A 157 2.81 -20.90 -8.67
N PHE A 158 4.11 -20.66 -8.58
CA PHE A 158 4.72 -19.69 -7.67
C PHE A 158 5.63 -18.74 -8.44
N PHE A 159 5.85 -17.54 -7.90
CA PHE A 159 6.80 -16.59 -8.45
C PHE A 159 8.08 -16.59 -7.61
N TYR A 160 9.25 -16.57 -8.26
CA TYR A 160 10.55 -16.52 -7.61
C TYR A 160 11.56 -15.81 -8.50
N THR A 161 12.39 -14.95 -7.91
CA THR A 161 13.54 -14.34 -8.56
C THR A 161 14.72 -14.29 -7.58
N PRO A 162 15.96 -14.58 -8.03
CA PRO A 162 17.14 -14.49 -7.16
C PRO A 162 17.52 -13.04 -6.80
N THR A 163 17.02 -12.03 -7.53
CA THR A 163 17.31 -10.62 -7.24
C THR A 163 16.58 -10.11 -6.00
N ASP A 164 15.36 -10.58 -5.78
CA ASP A 164 14.56 -10.30 -4.61
C ASP A 164 13.66 -11.51 -4.31
N GLU A 165 14.13 -12.36 -3.41
CA GLU A 165 13.42 -13.59 -3.04
C GLU A 165 12.09 -13.30 -2.30
N ASN A 166 11.84 -12.06 -1.83
CA ASN A 166 10.58 -11.70 -1.21
C ASN A 166 9.44 -11.53 -2.22
N ILE A 167 9.74 -11.23 -3.48
CA ILE A 167 8.69 -11.12 -4.51
C ILE A 167 8.03 -12.48 -4.70
N GLY A 168 6.72 -12.53 -4.53
CA GLY A 168 5.91 -13.75 -4.59
C GLY A 168 5.73 -14.47 -3.26
N MET A 169 6.28 -13.95 -2.15
CA MET A 169 5.89 -14.39 -0.81
C MET A 169 4.51 -13.81 -0.46
N VAL A 170 3.76 -14.47 0.42
CA VAL A 170 2.47 -13.95 0.89
C VAL A 170 2.68 -12.65 1.66
N ASP A 171 1.91 -11.61 1.33
CA ASP A 171 2.05 -10.31 1.97
C ASP A 171 1.69 -10.34 3.46
N THR A 172 2.34 -9.48 4.25
CA THR A 172 1.98 -9.29 5.66
C THR A 172 0.56 -8.71 5.79
N GLY A 173 -0.20 -9.16 6.78
CA GLY A 173 -1.60 -8.81 6.98
C GLY A 173 -2.57 -9.71 6.20
N THR A 174 -2.09 -10.55 5.28
CA THR A 174 -2.96 -11.44 4.49
C THR A 174 -3.65 -12.45 5.40
N LYS A 175 -4.96 -12.63 5.22
CA LYS A 175 -5.72 -13.65 5.94
C LYS A 175 -5.21 -15.06 5.60
N CYS A 176 -4.86 -15.82 6.63
CA CYS A 176 -4.33 -17.19 6.51
C CYS A 176 -5.20 -18.23 7.24
N GLY A 177 -6.19 -17.78 8.00
CA GLY A 177 -7.18 -18.61 8.68
C GLY A 177 -8.33 -17.74 9.21
N ASP A 178 -9.35 -18.36 9.81
CA ASP A 178 -10.40 -17.58 10.48
C ASP A 178 -9.80 -16.80 11.66
N LYS A 179 -10.02 -15.48 11.67
CA LYS A 179 -9.44 -14.53 12.64
C LYS A 179 -7.91 -14.55 12.71
N LYS A 180 -7.23 -15.01 11.65
CA LYS A 180 -5.77 -15.08 11.59
C LYS A 180 -5.19 -14.36 10.37
N VAL A 181 -4.03 -13.76 10.56
CA VAL A 181 -3.27 -13.07 9.50
C VAL A 181 -1.79 -13.47 9.50
N CYS A 182 -1.16 -13.30 8.35
CA CYS A 182 0.29 -13.45 8.25
C CYS A 182 1.00 -12.26 8.90
N SER A 183 1.79 -12.53 9.93
CA SER A 183 2.68 -11.55 10.57
C SER A 183 4.05 -12.18 10.77
N ASN A 184 5.12 -11.50 10.32
CA ASN A 184 6.48 -12.05 10.38
C ASN A 184 6.60 -13.49 9.85
N ARG A 185 5.85 -13.79 8.77
CA ARG A 185 5.81 -15.12 8.12
C ARG A 185 5.20 -16.23 8.99
N GLN A 186 4.38 -15.88 9.97
CA GLN A 186 3.61 -16.78 10.83
C GLN A 186 2.11 -16.47 10.72
N CYS A 187 1.26 -17.49 10.84
CA CYS A 187 -0.19 -17.35 10.82
C CYS A 187 -0.75 -17.20 12.24
N VAL A 188 -0.95 -15.95 12.67
CA VAL A 188 -1.32 -15.58 14.05
C VAL A 188 -2.73 -15.04 14.16
#